data_AF-A0A4U0YV30-F1
#
_entry.id   AF-A0A4U0YV30-F1
#
_cell.length_a   1.000
_cell.length_b   1.000
_cell.length_c   1.000
_cell.angle_alpha   90.00
_cell.angle_beta   90.00
_cell.angle_gamma   90.00
#
_symmetry.space_group_name_H-M   'P 1'
#
loop_
_entity.id
_entity.type
_entity.pdbx_description
1 polymer ?
#
loop_
_entity_poly.entity_id
_entity_poly.type
_entity_poly.pdbx_seq_one_letter_code
_entity_poly.pdbx_strand_id
1 'polypeptide(L)'
;MPAAPADSALYRSLFGDEETAALFSDSAEIRAMLLVEGALARVQGRLGVIPETAAAFIDRSSREVLIDPSALAEGVATDGVPVPGLVAAFRKAMQAPDHAQYLHWGATSQDIMETALALRLRRVIELWDARLQRLIAALGALARDHAETPMAARTYGQAATPTSF
;
A
#
# COMPACT_ATOMS: atom_id res chain seq x y z
N MET A 1 0.74 -24.03 -10.29
CA MET A 1 1.21 -23.44 -9.01
C MET A 1 1.54 -21.99 -9.29
N PRO A 2 1.10 -21.02 -8.47
CA PRO A 2 1.43 -19.61 -8.72
C PRO A 2 2.93 -19.38 -8.61
N ALA A 3 3.39 -18.24 -9.14
CA ALA A 3 4.81 -17.89 -9.18
C ALA A 3 5.38 -17.68 -7.77
N ALA A 4 4.62 -17.08 -6.84
CA ALA A 4 5.02 -16.93 -5.46
C ALA A 4 4.23 -17.86 -4.52
N PRO A 5 4.86 -18.49 -3.51
CA PRO A 5 4.16 -19.28 -2.50
C PRO A 5 3.11 -18.52 -1.71
N ALA A 6 3.30 -17.21 -1.50
CA ALA A 6 2.35 -16.34 -0.82
C ALA A 6 1.01 -16.21 -1.57
N ASP A 7 1.01 -16.40 -2.88
CA ASP A 7 -0.20 -16.35 -3.72
C ASP A 7 -0.88 -17.73 -3.84
N SER A 8 -0.25 -18.79 -3.31
CA SER A 8 -0.78 -20.15 -3.37
C SER A 8 -1.92 -20.35 -2.39
N ALA A 9 -3.07 -20.82 -2.89
CA ALA A 9 -4.17 -21.26 -2.02
C ALA A 9 -3.76 -22.37 -1.04
N LEU A 10 -2.70 -23.13 -1.35
CA LEU A 10 -2.17 -24.19 -0.48
C LEU A 10 -1.13 -23.70 0.53
N TYR A 11 -0.31 -22.71 0.15
CA TYR A 11 0.89 -22.33 0.92
C TYR A 11 0.81 -20.94 1.55
N ARG A 12 -0.20 -20.13 1.21
CA ARG A 12 -0.35 -18.75 1.72
C ARG A 12 -0.46 -18.68 3.24
N SER A 13 -1.03 -19.68 3.89
CA SER A 13 -1.13 -19.69 5.36
C SER A 13 0.21 -19.90 6.06
N LEU A 14 1.23 -20.40 5.35
CA LEU A 14 2.57 -20.60 5.87
C LEU A 14 3.53 -19.47 5.46
N PHE A 15 3.45 -18.99 4.23
CA PHE A 15 4.40 -18.02 3.66
C PHE A 15 3.81 -16.63 3.41
N GLY A 16 2.49 -16.49 3.48
CA GLY A 16 1.79 -15.24 3.22
C GLY A 16 1.58 -14.41 4.48
N ASP A 17 1.19 -13.17 4.24
CA ASP A 17 0.77 -12.21 5.26
C ASP A 17 -0.42 -11.43 4.71
N GLU A 18 -1.63 -11.84 5.09
CA GLU A 18 -2.86 -11.31 4.51
C GLU A 18 -3.01 -9.80 4.72
N GLU A 19 -2.61 -9.28 5.89
CA GLU A 19 -2.71 -7.84 6.19
C GLU A 19 -1.74 -7.02 5.33
N THR A 20 -0.51 -7.50 5.13
CA THR A 20 0.45 -6.84 4.24
C THR A 20 0.02 -6.99 2.78
N ALA A 21 -0.40 -8.19 2.36
CA ALA A 21 -0.81 -8.47 0.98
C ALA A 21 -2.02 -7.62 0.55
N ALA A 22 -2.97 -7.37 1.46
CA ALA A 22 -4.12 -6.50 1.19
C ALA A 22 -3.69 -5.09 0.74
N LEU A 23 -2.57 -4.57 1.26
CA LEU A 23 -2.02 -3.26 0.90
C LEU A 23 -1.35 -3.23 -0.48
N PHE A 24 -1.05 -4.38 -1.08
CA PHE A 24 -0.43 -4.51 -2.40
C PHE A 24 -1.39 -5.08 -3.46
N SER A 25 -2.67 -5.21 -3.15
CA SER A 25 -3.67 -5.57 -4.15
C SER A 25 -3.86 -4.45 -5.18
N ASP A 26 -4.26 -4.79 -6.40
CA ASP A 26 -4.56 -3.80 -7.45
C ASP A 26 -5.65 -2.80 -7.01
N SER A 27 -6.62 -3.27 -6.22
CA SER A 27 -7.65 -2.40 -5.63
C SER A 27 -7.06 -1.40 -4.64
N ALA A 28 -6.08 -1.81 -3.82
CA ALA A 28 -5.37 -0.90 -2.92
C ALA A 28 -4.50 0.10 -3.69
N GLU A 29 -3.86 -0.33 -4.78
CA GLU A 29 -3.11 0.54 -5.68
C GLU A 29 -3.99 1.63 -6.29
N ILE A 30 -5.10 1.24 -6.91
CA ILE A 30 -6.05 2.17 -7.52
C ILE A 30 -6.66 3.11 -6.48
N ARG A 31 -7.06 2.58 -5.32
CA ARG A 31 -7.60 3.41 -4.24
C ARG A 31 -6.57 4.46 -3.80
N ALA A 32 -5.31 4.08 -3.66
CA ALA A 32 -4.25 5.01 -3.29
C ALA A 32 -4.04 6.08 -4.39
N MET A 33 -4.01 5.70 -5.67
CA MET A 33 -3.89 6.66 -6.78
C MET A 33 -5.05 7.66 -6.82
N LEU A 34 -6.30 7.20 -6.62
CA LEU A 34 -7.46 8.09 -6.53
C LEU A 34 -7.32 9.09 -5.37
N LEU A 35 -6.89 8.63 -4.20
CA LEU A 35 -6.66 9.52 -3.05
C LEU A 35 -5.58 10.57 -3.34
N VAL A 36 -4.53 10.22 -4.09
CA VAL A 36 -3.51 11.19 -4.53
C VAL A 36 -4.11 12.23 -5.47
N GLU A 37 -4.88 11.82 -6.47
CA GLU A 37 -5.58 12.73 -7.40
C GLU A 37 -6.51 13.71 -6.67
N GLY A 38 -7.30 13.20 -5.71
CA GLY A 38 -8.18 14.03 -4.89
C GLY A 38 -7.40 15.02 -4.02
N ALA A 39 -6.32 14.57 -3.38
CA ALA A 39 -5.47 15.43 -2.57
C ALA A 39 -4.77 16.51 -3.40
N LEU A 40 -4.29 16.15 -4.60
CA LEU A 40 -3.69 17.08 -5.56
C LEU A 40 -4.70 18.17 -5.94
N ALA A 41 -5.88 17.79 -6.41
CA ALA A 41 -6.94 18.73 -6.79
C ALA A 41 -7.32 19.65 -5.63
N ARG A 42 -7.48 19.10 -4.42
CA ARG A 42 -7.77 19.88 -3.20
C ARG A 42 -6.70 20.95 -2.93
N VAL A 43 -5.42 20.60 -3.02
CA VAL A 43 -4.32 21.55 -2.79
C VAL A 43 -4.27 22.59 -3.91
N GLN A 44 -4.46 22.19 -5.16
CA GLN A 44 -4.53 23.10 -6.30
C GLN A 44 -5.67 24.12 -6.19
N GLY A 45 -6.86 23.69 -5.75
CA GLY A 45 -7.97 24.58 -5.47
C GLY A 45 -7.65 25.61 -4.38
N ARG A 46 -7.04 25.16 -3.28
CA ARG A 46 -6.58 26.04 -2.19
C ARG A 46 -5.53 27.07 -2.64
N LEU A 47 -4.73 26.73 -3.64
CA LEU A 47 -3.70 27.62 -4.21
C LEU A 47 -4.22 28.46 -5.38
N GLY A 48 -5.49 28.31 -5.78
CA GLY A 48 -6.08 29.03 -6.91
C GLY A 48 -5.60 28.57 -8.29
N VAL A 49 -4.99 27.38 -8.39
CA VAL A 49 -4.50 26.81 -9.66
C VAL A 49 -5.66 26.26 -10.50
N ILE A 50 -6.66 25.68 -9.85
CA ILE A 50 -7.93 25.23 -10.45
C ILE A 50 -9.10 25.82 -9.66
N PRO A 51 -10.32 25.89 -10.23
CA PRO A 51 -11.48 26.36 -9.48
C PRO A 51 -11.73 25.55 -8.21
N GLU A 52 -11.97 26.22 -7.08
CA GLU A 52 -12.17 25.57 -5.78
C GLU A 52 -13.36 24.59 -5.78
N THR A 53 -14.41 24.91 -6.55
CA THR A 53 -15.57 24.02 -6.74
C THR A 53 -15.20 22.72 -7.45
N ALA A 54 -14.35 22.78 -8.47
CA ALA A 54 -13.83 21.59 -9.17
C ALA A 54 -12.91 20.78 -8.25
N ALA A 55 -12.01 21.45 -7.52
CA ALA A 55 -11.13 20.82 -6.54
C ALA A 55 -11.92 20.03 -5.47
N ALA A 56 -12.92 20.67 -4.87
CA ALA A 56 -13.77 20.05 -3.86
C ALA A 56 -14.60 18.89 -4.44
N PHE A 57 -15.02 18.98 -5.71
CA PHE A 57 -15.72 17.89 -6.38
C PHE A 57 -14.79 16.68 -6.56
N ILE A 58 -13.60 16.88 -7.12
CA ILE A 58 -12.64 15.80 -7.37
C ILE A 58 -12.19 15.12 -6.06
N ASP A 59 -11.88 15.89 -5.00
CA ASP A 59 -11.48 15.33 -3.70
C ASP A 59 -12.57 14.50 -3.02
N ARG A 60 -13.84 14.88 -3.19
CA ARG A 60 -14.96 14.05 -2.72
C ARG A 60 -15.06 12.78 -3.56
N SER A 61 -15.10 12.92 -4.88
CA SER A 61 -15.25 11.79 -5.79
C SER A 61 -14.14 10.76 -5.65
N SER A 62 -12.91 11.15 -5.32
CA SER A 62 -11.79 10.22 -5.11
C SER A 62 -12.00 9.23 -3.95
N ARG A 63 -12.92 9.55 -3.03
CA ARG A 63 -13.22 8.72 -1.86
C ARG A 63 -14.39 7.78 -2.08
N GLU A 64 -15.25 8.11 -3.06
CA GLU A 64 -16.53 7.46 -3.35
C GLU A 64 -16.46 6.58 -4.60
N VAL A 65 -15.70 6.99 -5.61
CA VAL A 65 -15.58 6.25 -6.87
C VAL A 65 -14.84 4.93 -6.66
N LEU A 66 -15.40 3.87 -7.24
CA LEU A 66 -14.79 2.57 -7.35
C LEU A 66 -14.45 2.31 -8.82
N ILE A 67 -13.22 1.87 -9.07
CA ILE A 67 -12.74 1.48 -10.39
C ILE A 67 -12.27 0.03 -10.29
N ASP A 68 -12.80 -0.81 -11.17
CA ASP A 68 -12.34 -2.19 -11.32
C ASP A 68 -10.93 -2.20 -11.93
N PRO A 69 -9.92 -2.77 -11.25
CA PRO A 69 -8.57 -2.85 -11.80
C PRO A 69 -8.49 -3.58 -13.14
N SER A 70 -9.32 -4.59 -13.35
CA SER A 70 -9.30 -5.37 -14.60
C SER A 70 -9.66 -4.51 -15.82
N ALA A 71 -10.46 -3.45 -15.62
CA ALA A 71 -10.84 -2.51 -16.67
C ALA A 71 -9.66 -1.64 -17.17
N LEU A 72 -8.55 -1.59 -16.44
CA LEU A 72 -7.36 -0.80 -16.82
C LEU A 72 -6.32 -1.63 -17.59
N ALA A 73 -6.44 -2.96 -17.61
CA ALA A 73 -5.40 -3.86 -18.10
C ALA A 73 -5.01 -3.61 -19.57
N GLU A 74 -5.98 -3.41 -20.46
CA GLU A 74 -5.71 -3.11 -21.88
C GLU A 74 -4.98 -1.76 -22.06
N GLY A 75 -5.36 -0.76 -21.27
CA GLY A 75 -4.70 0.55 -21.25
C GLY A 75 -3.25 0.44 -20.77
N VAL A 76 -3.01 -0.30 -19.69
CA VAL A 76 -1.66 -0.58 -19.18
C VAL A 76 -0.80 -1.28 -20.23
N ALA A 77 -1.34 -2.25 -20.95
CA ALA A 77 -0.61 -2.96 -22.00
C ALA A 77 -0.21 -2.03 -23.17
N THR A 78 -0.96 -0.95 -23.39
CA THR A 78 -0.71 0.04 -24.45
C THR A 78 0.25 1.14 -23.99
N ASP A 79 0.01 1.71 -22.83
CA ASP A 79 0.70 2.91 -22.33
C ASP A 79 1.90 2.57 -21.44
N GLY A 80 2.03 1.31 -21.00
CA GLY A 80 3.05 0.86 -20.06
C GLY A 80 2.81 1.25 -18.60
N VAL A 81 1.76 2.03 -18.31
CA VAL A 81 1.39 2.53 -16.99
C VAL A 81 -0.14 2.64 -16.83
N PRO A 82 -0.70 2.55 -15.61
CA PRO A 82 -2.15 2.56 -15.40
C PRO A 82 -2.79 3.95 -15.42
N VAL A 83 -2.01 5.02 -15.25
CA VAL A 83 -2.54 6.35 -14.95
C VAL A 83 -3.42 6.94 -16.08
N PRO A 84 -3.07 6.85 -17.37
CA PRO A 84 -3.95 7.35 -18.44
C PRO A 84 -5.34 6.69 -18.41
N GLY A 85 -5.38 5.36 -18.29
CA GLY A 85 -6.61 4.59 -18.16
C GLY A 85 -7.39 4.94 -16.89
N LEU A 86 -6.68 5.08 -15.76
CA LEU A 86 -7.26 5.49 -14.47
C LEU A 86 -7.92 6.87 -14.57
N VAL A 87 -7.23 7.86 -15.12
CA VAL A 87 -7.73 9.24 -15.29
C VAL A 87 -8.95 9.24 -16.18
N ALA A 88 -8.94 8.50 -17.29
CA ALA A 88 -10.10 8.37 -18.18
C ALA A 88 -11.30 7.73 -17.47
N ALA A 89 -11.09 6.62 -16.75
CA ALA A 89 -12.12 5.94 -15.99
C ALA A 89 -12.69 6.83 -14.87
N PHE A 90 -11.82 7.55 -14.15
CA PHE A 90 -12.24 8.44 -13.07
C PHE A 90 -13.03 9.65 -13.59
N ARG A 91 -12.60 10.28 -14.69
CA ARG A 91 -13.36 11.34 -15.36
C ARG A 91 -14.76 10.88 -15.75
N LYS A 92 -14.87 9.68 -16.34
CA LYS A 92 -16.15 9.08 -16.74
C LYS A 92 -17.04 8.82 -15.52
N ALA A 93 -16.48 8.26 -14.44
CA ALA A 93 -17.21 7.92 -13.23
C ALA A 93 -17.76 9.16 -12.49
N MET A 94 -17.07 10.30 -12.58
CA MET A 94 -17.51 11.55 -11.92
C MET A 94 -18.79 12.15 -12.52
N GLN A 95 -19.12 11.87 -13.79
CA GLN A 95 -20.30 12.41 -14.50
C GLN A 95 -20.45 13.94 -14.41
N ALA A 96 -19.34 14.67 -14.25
CA ALA A 96 -19.31 16.11 -14.06
C ALA A 96 -18.20 16.73 -14.94
N PRO A 97 -18.41 16.85 -16.27
CA PRO A 97 -17.36 17.23 -17.20
C PRO A 97 -16.70 18.58 -16.86
N ASP A 98 -17.49 19.55 -16.39
CA ASP A 98 -17.00 20.89 -16.03
C ASP A 98 -16.00 20.87 -14.86
N HIS A 99 -16.11 19.89 -13.96
CA HIS A 99 -15.15 19.66 -12.88
C HIS A 99 -14.03 18.71 -13.30
N ALA A 100 -14.39 17.62 -14.00
CA ALA A 100 -13.48 16.54 -14.37
C ALA A 100 -12.36 16.98 -15.34
N GLN A 101 -12.55 18.07 -16.09
CA GLN A 101 -11.50 18.65 -16.95
C GLN A 101 -10.24 19.07 -16.17
N TYR A 102 -10.37 19.35 -14.87
CA TYR A 102 -9.25 19.73 -14.00
C TYR A 102 -8.59 18.53 -13.30
N LEU A 103 -9.08 17.30 -13.50
CA LEU A 103 -8.44 16.10 -12.96
C LEU A 103 -7.05 15.93 -13.56
N HIS A 104 -6.08 15.53 -12.74
CA HIS A 104 -4.68 15.29 -13.13
C HIS A 104 -3.95 16.53 -13.65
N TRP A 105 -4.38 17.73 -13.25
CA TRP A 105 -3.83 18.98 -13.77
C TRP A 105 -2.34 19.14 -13.42
N GLY A 106 -1.46 19.16 -14.42
CA GLY A 106 -0.03 19.40 -14.23
C GLY A 106 0.77 18.29 -13.55
N ALA A 107 0.15 17.14 -13.28
CA ALA A 107 0.85 15.94 -12.81
C ALA A 107 1.27 15.04 -13.98
N THR A 108 2.22 14.14 -13.73
CA THR A 108 2.53 13.01 -14.61
C THR A 108 2.22 11.68 -13.93
N SER A 109 2.25 10.59 -14.69
CA SER A 109 1.96 9.23 -14.21
C SER A 109 2.80 8.83 -12.99
N GLN A 110 4.09 9.18 -12.99
CA GLN A 110 5.01 8.85 -11.91
C GLN A 110 4.64 9.54 -10.59
N ASP A 111 4.22 10.81 -10.63
CA ASP A 111 3.80 11.56 -9.43
C ASP A 111 2.68 10.82 -8.69
N ILE A 112 1.72 10.30 -9.45
CA ILE A 112 0.55 9.60 -8.92
C ILE A 112 0.94 8.20 -8.41
N MET A 113 1.67 7.43 -9.21
CA MET A 113 2.06 6.06 -8.88
C MET A 113 2.98 6.00 -7.66
N GLU A 114 4.03 6.82 -7.64
CA GLU A 114 5.03 6.78 -6.56
C GLU A 114 4.46 7.34 -5.25
N THR A 115 3.64 8.39 -5.31
CA THR A 115 2.95 8.89 -4.12
C THR A 115 1.96 7.85 -3.60
N ALA A 116 1.22 7.17 -4.49
CA ALA A 116 0.31 6.10 -4.10
C ALA A 116 1.05 4.90 -3.47
N LEU A 117 2.22 4.53 -4.01
CA LEU A 117 3.10 3.54 -3.40
C LEU A 117 3.57 3.99 -2.00
N ALA A 118 4.03 5.23 -1.86
CA ALA A 118 4.46 5.77 -0.57
C ALA A 118 3.34 5.77 0.49
N LEU A 119 2.09 6.05 0.10
CA LEU A 119 0.93 5.95 0.99
C LEU A 119 0.71 4.51 1.48
N ARG A 120 0.83 3.52 0.59
CA ARG A 120 0.69 2.10 0.94
C ARG A 120 1.86 1.61 1.81
N LEU A 121 3.09 1.98 1.46
CA LEU A 121 4.29 1.66 2.24
C LEU A 121 4.25 2.24 3.64
N ARG A 122 3.74 3.46 3.83
CA ARG A 122 3.54 4.03 5.17
C ARG A 122 2.69 3.11 6.04
N ARG A 123 1.60 2.57 5.48
CA ARG A 123 0.72 1.65 6.20
C ARG A 123 1.39 0.32 6.54
N VAL A 124 2.25 -0.19 5.65
CA VAL A 124 3.07 -1.38 5.91
C VAL A 124 4.04 -1.13 7.08
N ILE A 125 4.71 0.02 7.08
CA ILE A 125 5.66 0.39 8.15
C ILE A 125 4.94 0.45 9.51
N GLU A 126 3.78 1.10 9.59
CA GLU A 126 2.97 1.15 10.82
C GLU A 126 2.59 -0.26 11.31
N LEU A 127 2.17 -1.13 10.39
CA LEU A 127 1.80 -2.50 10.71
C LEU A 127 2.99 -3.31 11.24
N TRP A 128 4.12 -3.23 10.56
CA TRP A 128 5.33 -3.98 10.90
C TRP A 128 5.99 -3.47 12.17
N ASP A 129 6.00 -2.17 12.41
CA ASP A 129 6.51 -1.60 13.66
C ASP A 129 5.72 -2.13 14.86
N ALA A 130 4.38 -2.12 14.79
CA ALA A 130 3.54 -2.68 15.84
C ALA A 130 3.81 -4.17 16.09
N ARG A 131 4.11 -4.95 15.05
CA ARG A 131 4.46 -6.37 15.15
C ARG A 131 5.85 -6.57 15.76
N LEU A 132 6.83 -5.77 15.38
CA LEU A 132 8.18 -5.79 15.94
C LEU A 132 8.15 -5.48 17.43
N GLN A 133 7.37 -4.48 17.86
CA GLN A 133 7.21 -4.17 19.29
C GLN A 133 6.65 -5.36 20.08
N ARG A 134 5.63 -6.05 19.53
CA ARG A 134 5.09 -7.27 20.17
C ARG A 134 6.10 -8.40 20.24
N LEU A 135 6.87 -8.60 19.17
CA LEU A 135 7.92 -9.62 19.12
C LEU A 135 9.03 -9.32 20.15
N ILE A 136 9.49 -8.07 20.22
CA ILE A 136 10.48 -7.63 21.20
C ILE A 136 9.96 -7.86 22.63
N ALA A 137 8.70 -7.53 22.90
CA ALA A 137 8.11 -7.76 24.21
C ALA A 137 8.05 -9.25 24.57
N ALA A 138 7.66 -10.11 23.62
CA ALA A 138 7.59 -11.57 23.83
C ALA A 138 8.97 -12.19 24.04
N LEU A 139 9.95 -11.84 23.19
CA LEU A 139 11.34 -12.29 23.35
C LEU A 139 11.95 -11.78 24.65
N GLY A 140 11.66 -10.53 25.02
CA GLY A 140 12.09 -9.95 26.29
C GLY A 140 11.48 -10.64 27.51
N ALA A 141 10.24 -11.14 27.39
CA ALA A 141 9.63 -11.96 28.44
C ALA A 141 10.34 -13.30 28.58
N LEU A 142 10.56 -14.02 27.46
CA LEU A 142 11.31 -15.27 27.46
C LEU A 142 12.71 -15.12 28.05
N ALA A 143 13.44 -14.07 27.67
CA ALA A 143 14.77 -13.79 28.19
C ALA A 143 14.76 -13.55 29.72
N ARG A 144 13.74 -12.88 30.26
CA ARG A 144 13.61 -12.68 31.72
C ARG A 144 13.20 -13.96 32.44
N ASP A 145 12.20 -14.67 31.92
CA ASP A 145 11.65 -15.88 32.55
C ASP A 145 12.68 -17.01 32.60
N HIS A 146 13.61 -17.03 31.63
CA HIS A 146 14.63 -18.06 31.51
C HIS A 146 16.07 -17.58 31.77
N ALA A 147 16.25 -16.38 32.32
CA ALA A 147 17.56 -15.80 32.60
C ALA A 147 18.49 -16.71 33.42
N GLU A 148 17.92 -17.54 34.31
CA GLU A 148 18.67 -18.48 35.15
C GLU A 148 18.43 -19.94 34.75
N THR A 149 17.85 -20.21 33.58
CA THR A 149 17.63 -21.58 33.08
C THR A 149 18.90 -22.08 32.38
N PRO A 150 19.68 -23.00 32.98
CA PRO A 150 20.93 -23.44 32.37
C PRO A 150 20.68 -24.29 31.11
N MET A 151 21.50 -24.06 30.08
CA MET A 151 21.55 -24.87 28.87
C MET A 151 22.99 -25.03 28.35
N ALA A 152 23.23 -26.08 27.56
CA ALA A 152 24.53 -26.25 26.90
C ALA A 152 24.67 -25.22 25.75
N ALA A 153 25.69 -24.35 25.82
CA ALA A 153 26.06 -23.54 24.69
C ALA A 153 26.54 -24.45 23.54
N ARG A 154 26.29 -24.02 22.30
CA ARG A 154 26.72 -24.75 21.11
C ARG A 154 27.51 -23.83 20.19
N THR A 155 28.76 -24.21 19.92
CA THR A 155 29.65 -23.51 18.98
C THR A 155 30.15 -24.53 17.95
N TYR A 156 30.08 -24.21 16.66
CA TYR A 156 30.40 -25.14 15.56
C TYR A 156 29.63 -26.49 15.63
N GLY A 157 28.40 -26.46 16.14
CA GLY A 157 27.57 -27.66 16.29
C GLY A 157 28.00 -28.61 17.42
N GLN A 158 29.00 -28.24 18.22
CA GLN A 158 29.48 -29.02 19.36
C GLN A 158 29.09 -28.36 20.69
N ALA A 159 28.98 -29.17 21.75
CA ALA A 159 28.77 -28.65 23.10
C ALA A 159 30.00 -27.86 23.57
N ALA A 160 29.75 -26.70 24.17
CA ALA A 160 30.75 -25.83 24.77
C ALA A 160 30.51 -25.71 26.29
N THR A 161 30.82 -24.57 26.91
CA THR A 161 30.51 -24.31 28.31
C THR A 161 29.00 -24.08 28.54
N PRO A 162 28.48 -24.26 29.76
CA PRO A 162 27.12 -23.86 30.09
C PRO A 162 26.86 -22.37 29.83
N THR A 163 25.62 -22.05 29.44
CA THR A 163 25.04 -20.69 29.36
C THR A 163 23.64 -20.74 29.98
N SER A 164 22.98 -19.59 30.15
CA SER A 164 21.52 -19.54 30.29
C SER A 164 20.84 -19.49 28.91
N PHE A 165 19.55 -19.83 28.88
CA PHE A 165 18.69 -19.67 27.71
C PHE A 165 18.56 -18.21 27.27
#